data_AF-A0A1G0HLD7-F1
#
_entry.id   AF-A0A1G0HLD7-F1
#
_cell.length_a   1.000
_cell.length_b   1.000
_cell.length_c   1.000
_cell.angle_alpha   90.00
_cell.angle_beta   90.00
_cell.angle_gamma   90.00
#
_symmetry.space_group_name_H-M   'P 1'
#
loop_
_entity.id
_entity.type
_entity.pdbx_description
1 polymer ?
#
loop_
_entity_poly.entity_id
_entity_poly.type
_entity_poly.pdbx_seq_one_letter_code
_entity_poly.pdbx_strand_id
1 'polypeptide(L)'
;MNEKNKKIVIEGVTDSGETFRPSDWAERMSGQLSTLRKRRIQYSPLLQPSMKDGNKCVLLDPQLKETNPELYNSILEFAKKNHLKICGEEE
;
A
#
# COMPACT_ATOMS: atom_id res chain seq x y z
N MET A 1 7.67 -7.89 -23.55
CA MET A 1 7.13 -8.70 -22.44
C MET A 1 6.90 -7.77 -21.27
N ASN A 2 5.65 -7.52 -20.87
CA ASN A 2 5.37 -6.84 -19.61
C ASN A 2 4.76 -7.88 -18.68
N GLU A 3 5.62 -8.59 -17.96
CA GLU A 3 5.19 -9.30 -16.76
C GLU A 3 4.56 -8.25 -15.86
N LYS A 4 3.22 -8.28 -15.82
CA LYS A 4 2.43 -7.49 -14.89
C LYS A 4 2.77 -8.05 -13.53
N ASN A 5 3.85 -7.56 -12.91
CA ASN A 5 4.10 -7.78 -11.50
C ASN A 5 2.81 -7.32 -10.79
N LYS A 6 2.04 -8.29 -10.30
CA LYS A 6 0.73 -8.03 -9.73
C LYS A 6 0.99 -7.22 -8.47
N LYS A 7 0.48 -5.98 -8.46
CA LYS A 7 0.62 -5.10 -7.31
C LYS A 7 -0.14 -5.73 -6.16
N ILE A 8 0.49 -5.70 -5.00
CA ILE A 8 -0.12 -6.11 -3.75
C ILE A 8 -1.05 -5.00 -3.30
N VAL A 9 -2.30 -5.34 -3.07
CA VAL A 9 -3.33 -4.42 -2.57
C VAL A 9 -3.51 -4.69 -1.08
N ILE A 10 -3.15 -3.72 -0.26
CA ILE A 10 -3.41 -3.75 1.18
C ILE A 10 -4.69 -2.97 1.40
N GLU A 11 -5.77 -3.69 1.65
CA GLU A 11 -7.06 -3.07 1.91
C GLU A 11 -7.13 -2.59 3.35
N GLY A 12 -7.69 -1.41 3.57
CA GLY A 12 -7.96 -0.86 4.89
C GLY A 12 -9.20 -1.51 5.50
N VAL A 13 -9.30 -2.82 5.38
CA VAL A 13 -10.29 -3.66 6.06
C VAL A 13 -9.54 -4.78 6.75
N THR A 14 -9.98 -5.14 7.95
CA THR A 14 -9.40 -6.27 8.67
C THR A 14 -9.89 -7.60 8.07
N ASP A 15 -9.23 -8.70 8.42
CA ASP A 15 -9.71 -10.05 8.09
C ASP A 15 -11.15 -10.30 8.61
N SER A 16 -11.51 -9.65 9.72
CA SER A 16 -12.87 -9.68 10.30
C SER A 16 -13.90 -8.82 9.53
N GLY A 17 -13.48 -8.10 8.50
CA GLY A 17 -14.35 -7.26 7.67
C GLY A 17 -14.59 -5.85 8.20
N GLU A 18 -13.85 -5.41 9.23
CA GLU A 18 -13.98 -4.08 9.81
C GLU A 18 -13.11 -3.06 9.07
N THR A 19 -13.65 -1.88 8.75
CA THR A 19 -12.87 -0.81 8.12
C THR A 19 -11.81 -0.27 9.10
N PHE A 20 -10.55 -0.37 8.68
CA PHE A 20 -9.40 0.16 9.41
C PHE A 20 -9.45 1.69 9.49
N ARG A 21 -9.13 2.21 10.68
CA ARG A 21 -9.04 3.64 10.97
C ARG A 21 -7.67 3.98 11.54
N PRO A 22 -7.14 5.19 11.31
CA PRO A 22 -7.81 6.35 10.69
C PRO A 22 -7.98 6.21 9.17
N SER A 23 -8.98 6.90 8.59
CA SER A 23 -9.30 6.85 7.16
C SER A 23 -8.13 7.31 6.27
N ASP A 24 -7.27 8.20 6.78
CA ASP A 24 -6.10 8.72 6.07
C ASP A 24 -4.86 7.81 6.17
N TRP A 25 -4.98 6.60 6.71
CA TRP A 25 -3.83 5.70 6.89
C TRP A 25 -3.10 5.42 5.56
N ALA A 26 -3.86 5.23 4.48
CA ALA A 26 -3.31 4.97 3.16
C ALA A 26 -2.47 6.15 2.65
N GLU A 27 -2.98 7.37 2.83
CA GLU A 27 -2.29 8.60 2.44
C GLU A 27 -1.03 8.85 3.27
N ARG A 28 -1.09 8.52 4.58
CA ARG A 28 0.07 8.58 5.48
C ARG A 28 1.14 7.57 5.11
N MET A 29 0.74 6.34 4.77
CA MET A 29 1.66 5.28 4.38
C MET A 29 2.34 5.62 3.05
N SER A 30 1.57 6.00 2.03
CA SER A 30 2.14 6.42 0.75
C SER A 30 2.93 7.73 0.86
N GLY A 31 2.67 8.54 1.89
CA GLY A 31 3.47 9.68 2.31
C GLY A 31 4.96 9.36 2.48
N GLN A 32 5.31 8.15 2.92
CA GLN A 32 6.70 7.74 3.14
C GLN A 32 7.55 7.72 1.85
N LEU A 33 6.93 7.44 0.69
CA LEU A 33 7.57 7.51 -0.63
C LEU A 33 7.10 8.71 -1.46
N SER A 34 6.47 9.69 -0.82
CA SER A 34 6.00 10.88 -1.52
C SER A 34 7.11 11.89 -1.71
N THR A 35 7.16 12.50 -2.89
CA THR A 35 8.01 13.66 -3.15
C THR A 35 7.16 14.93 -3.21
N LEU A 36 7.60 16.00 -2.54
CA LEU A 36 6.98 17.30 -2.66
C LEU A 36 7.49 18.00 -3.93
N ARG A 37 6.67 18.07 -4.98
CA ARG A 37 7.00 18.81 -6.21
C ARG A 37 6.04 19.98 -6.38
N LYS A 38 6.58 21.20 -6.45
CA LYS A 38 5.82 22.44 -6.72
C LYS A 38 4.54 22.56 -5.87
N ARG A 39 4.63 22.33 -4.55
CA ARG A 39 3.52 22.35 -3.58
C ARG A 39 2.46 21.24 -3.76
N ARG A 40 2.74 20.20 -4.56
CA ARG A 40 1.89 19.00 -4.66
C ARG A 40 2.65 17.77 -4.19
N ILE A 41 1.97 16.94 -3.41
CA ILE A 41 2.45 15.62 -3.00
C ILE A 41 2.31 14.71 -4.22
N GLN A 42 3.42 14.17 -4.70
CA GLN A 42 3.43 13.16 -5.74
C GLN A 42 3.82 11.82 -5.12
N TYR A 43 2.86 10.91 -5.06
CA TYR A 43 3.09 9.54 -4.60
C TYR A 43 3.94 8.77 -5.61
N SER A 44 4.79 7.89 -5.09
CA SER A 44 5.58 6.98 -5.91
C SER A 44 4.68 5.94 -6.58
N PRO A 45 4.93 5.55 -7.84
CA PRO A 45 4.19 4.44 -8.48
C PRO A 45 4.36 3.11 -7.73
N LEU A 46 5.41 2.99 -6.91
CA LEU A 46 5.72 1.84 -6.07
C LEU A 46 4.84 1.76 -4.81
N LEU A 47 4.32 2.89 -4.34
CA LEU A 47 3.47 2.97 -3.16
C LEU A 47 2.52 4.16 -3.28
N GLN A 48 1.25 3.87 -3.53
CA GLN A 48 0.24 4.90 -3.75
C GLN A 48 -1.08 4.54 -3.07
N PRO A 49 -1.82 5.56 -2.59
CA PRO A 49 -3.13 5.34 -1.99
C PRO A 49 -4.14 5.09 -3.11
N SER A 50 -5.11 4.24 -2.83
CA SER A 50 -6.23 3.90 -3.72
C SER A 50 -7.51 3.71 -2.90
N MET A 51 -8.61 3.46 -3.60
CA MET A 51 -9.90 3.12 -3.01
C MET A 51 -10.45 1.87 -3.68
N LYS A 52 -10.94 0.94 -2.86
CA LYS A 52 -11.58 -0.30 -3.29
C LYS A 52 -12.84 -0.50 -2.46
N ASP A 53 -13.99 -0.67 -3.13
CA ASP A 53 -15.29 -0.87 -2.49
C ASP A 53 -15.63 0.19 -1.42
N GLY A 54 -15.25 1.45 -1.65
CA GLY A 54 -15.44 2.55 -0.71
C GLY A 54 -14.46 2.59 0.47
N ASN A 55 -13.61 1.56 0.62
CA ASN A 55 -12.57 1.49 1.63
C ASN A 55 -11.24 1.99 1.07
N LYS A 56 -10.46 2.66 1.93
CA LYS A 56 -9.11 3.14 1.59
C LYS A 56 -8.16 1.95 1.52
N CYS A 57 -7.34 1.88 0.48
CA CYS A 57 -6.36 0.82 0.29
C CYS A 57 -5.03 1.39 -0.21
N VAL A 58 -3.97 0.60 -0.13
CA VAL A 58 -2.64 0.96 -0.61
C VAL A 58 -2.22 -0.04 -1.67
N LEU A 59 -1.72 0.47 -2.79
CA LEU A 59 -1.11 -0.33 -3.84
C LEU A 59 0.41 -0.36 -3.61
N LEU A 60 0.93 -1.54 -3.31
CA LEU A 60 2.34 -1.83 -3.13
C LEU A 60 2.85 -2.57 -4.36
N ASP A 61 3.86 -2.00 -5.00
CA ASP A 61 4.53 -2.65 -6.13
C ASP A 61 5.65 -3.57 -5.62
N PRO A 62 5.71 -4.85 -6.03
CA PRO A 62 6.79 -5.76 -5.61
C PRO A 62 8.18 -5.30 -6.07
N GLN A 63 8.29 -4.41 -7.06
CA GLN A 63 9.58 -3.77 -7.40
C GLN A 63 10.16 -2.95 -6.22
N LEU A 64 9.32 -2.56 -5.24
CA LEU A 64 9.81 -1.94 -4.01
C LEU A 64 10.69 -2.89 -3.20
N LYS A 65 10.47 -4.21 -3.30
CA LYS A 65 11.32 -5.21 -2.65
C LYS A 65 12.73 -5.21 -3.21
N GLU A 66 12.89 -4.98 -4.51
CA GLU A 66 14.20 -4.96 -5.19
C GLU A 66 14.96 -3.66 -4.92
N THR A 67 14.23 -2.53 -4.87
CA THR A 67 14.83 -1.21 -4.64
C THR A 67 15.06 -0.94 -3.16
N ASN A 68 14.04 -1.14 -2.32
CA ASN A 68 14.03 -0.83 -0.89
C ASN A 68 13.34 -1.97 -0.08
N PRO A 69 14.01 -3.12 0.12
CA PRO A 69 13.44 -4.29 0.80
C PRO A 69 13.00 -4.02 2.24
N GLU A 70 13.69 -3.14 2.97
CA GLU A 70 13.35 -2.76 4.35
C GLU A 70 11.98 -2.07 4.44
N LEU A 71 11.70 -1.18 3.48
CA LEU A 71 10.44 -0.46 3.44
C LEU A 71 9.30 -1.38 3.00
N TYR A 72 9.56 -2.23 1.99
CA TYR A 72 8.61 -3.25 1.57
C TYR A 72 8.19 -4.15 2.74
N ASN A 73 9.16 -4.68 3.50
CA ASN A 73 8.88 -5.48 4.68
C ASN A 73 8.14 -4.67 5.76
N SER A 74 8.55 -3.43 6.02
CA SER A 74 7.85 -2.56 7.00
C SER A 74 6.38 -2.35 6.67
N ILE A 75 6.04 -2.22 5.38
CA ILE A 75 4.66 -2.06 4.91
C ILE A 75 3.86 -3.35 5.11
N LEU A 76 4.44 -4.50 4.76
CA LEU A 76 3.81 -5.80 4.98
C LEU A 76 3.63 -6.11 6.47
N GLU A 77 4.64 -5.83 7.30
CA GLU A 77 4.55 -5.98 8.75
C GLU A 77 3.49 -5.05 9.34
N PHE A 78 3.37 -3.82 8.84
CA PHE A 78 2.29 -2.93 9.24
C PHE A 78 0.93 -3.55 8.92
N ALA A 79 0.74 -4.08 7.71
CA ALA A 79 -0.51 -4.72 7.33
C ALA A 79 -0.83 -5.92 8.22
N LYS A 80 0.15 -6.80 8.45
CA LYS A 80 0.01 -7.96 9.35
C LYS A 80 -0.31 -7.56 10.78
N LYS A 81 0.41 -6.57 11.33
CA LYS A 81 0.23 -6.07 12.71
C LYS A 81 -1.16 -5.46 12.93
N ASN A 82 -1.73 -4.85 11.90
CA ASN A 82 -3.06 -4.26 11.95
C ASN A 82 -4.15 -5.20 11.40
N HIS A 83 -3.81 -6.47 11.14
CA HIS A 83 -4.71 -7.49 10.60
C HIS A 83 -5.41 -7.07 9.30
N LEU A 84 -4.75 -6.23 8.49
CA LEU A 84 -5.28 -5.75 7.22
C LEU A 84 -5.33 -6.86 6.18
N LYS A 85 -6.34 -6.81 5.34
CA LYS A 85 -6.50 -7.75 4.24
C LYS A 85 -5.51 -7.42 3.13
N ILE A 86 -4.65 -8.37 2.82
CA ILE A 86 -3.66 -8.28 1.75
C ILE A 86 -4.16 -9.13 0.58
N CYS A 87 -4.26 -8.54 -0.61
CA CYS A 87 -4.73 -9.19 -1.84
C CYS A 87 -3.70 -8.96 -2.95
N GLY A 88 -3.12 -10.03 -3.51
CA GLY A 88 -2.16 -9.90 -4.62
C GLY A 88 -0.80 -10.56 -4.38
N GLU A 89 -0.58 -11.22 -3.24
CA GLU A 89 0.28 -12.41 -3.25
C GLU A 89 -0.52 -13.50 -3.96
N GLU A 90 -0.33 -13.63 -5.28
CA GLU A 90 -0.62 -14.91 -5.91
C GLU A 90 0.43 -15.90 -5.43
N GLU A 91 -0.08 -17.01 -4.91
CA GLU A 91 0.65 -18.24 -4.59
C GLU A 91 1.30 -18.85 -5.85
#